data_AF-A0AAV6BXM3-F1
#
_entry.id   AF-A0AAV6BXM3-F1
#
_cell.length_a   1.000
_cell.length_b   1.000
_cell.length_c   1.000
_cell.angle_alpha   90.00
_cell.angle_beta   90.00
_cell.angle_gamma   90.00
#
_symmetry.space_group_name_H-M   'P 1'
#
loop_
_entity.id
_entity.type
_entity.pdbx_description
1 polymer ?
#
loop_
_entity_poly.entity_id
_entity_poly.type
_entity_poly.pdbx_seq_one_letter_code
_entity_poly.pdbx_strand_id
1 'polypeptide(L)'
;MRAFNRLLCAMLVLLAAALASPALRAQSFVQGNSSVAPSATTVVVTYTQAQVSGDLNIVVVGWKDTTATVSSVTDTAGNTYTRAVGPTVLSGQLSQSIYFAKNIAAAPAASNAVTVTFSASATAPDVRVLEYSGLDANNPVDGAAGASGNGSIPDSGAAATGNPTDLLIGASTSTTSTSSAGASYSARMITANGNLVEDQAVSTAGSYDATSTLSSPGSWVMQIAAFKLAGAPPAPSAPANLTASAVSSSQINLS
;
A
#
# COMPACT_ATOMS: atom_id res chain seq x y z
N MET A 1 6.13 10.87 -66.89
CA MET A 1 5.38 9.62 -66.61
C MET A 1 6.31 8.45 -66.89
N ARG A 2 6.68 7.52 -66.00
CA ARG A 2 6.35 7.17 -64.62
C ARG A 2 7.53 6.32 -64.13
N ALA A 3 8.38 6.82 -63.24
CA ALA A 3 9.31 5.98 -62.44
C ALA A 3 9.91 6.77 -61.26
N PHE A 4 9.13 7.66 -60.66
CA PHE A 4 9.48 8.40 -59.45
C PHE A 4 8.46 7.98 -58.37
N ASN A 5 8.55 6.76 -57.81
CA ASN A 5 7.75 6.41 -56.62
C ASN A 5 8.12 5.12 -55.88
N ARG A 6 9.39 4.70 -55.85
CA ARG A 6 9.78 3.51 -55.08
C ARG A 6 11.13 3.64 -54.39
N LEU A 7 11.38 4.75 -53.72
CA LEU A 7 12.52 4.86 -52.80
C LEU A 7 12.20 5.68 -51.54
N LEU A 8 10.96 5.54 -51.06
CA LEU A 8 10.49 6.15 -49.81
C LEU A 8 9.86 5.10 -48.89
N CYS A 9 10.47 3.90 -48.80
CA CYS A 9 9.98 2.82 -47.91
C CYS A 9 11.08 2.12 -47.11
N ALA A 10 12.33 2.57 -47.15
CA ALA A 10 13.43 1.90 -46.43
C ALA A 10 14.26 2.83 -45.54
N MET A 11 13.77 4.04 -45.27
CA MET A 11 14.41 5.02 -44.37
C MET A 11 13.48 5.42 -43.21
N LEU A 12 12.68 4.45 -42.74
CA LEU A 12 12.07 4.45 -41.41
C LEU A 12 12.67 3.29 -40.59
N VAL A 13 14.00 3.23 -40.58
CA VAL A 13 14.75 2.36 -39.69
C VAL A 13 14.72 3.02 -38.31
N LEU A 14 14.17 2.29 -37.34
CA LEU A 14 14.28 2.53 -35.90
C LEU A 14 13.71 3.87 -35.40
N LEU A 15 12.38 4.02 -35.42
CA LEU A 15 11.76 4.60 -34.22
C LEU A 15 11.84 3.49 -33.18
N ALA A 16 12.79 3.63 -32.25
CA ALA A 16 12.98 2.71 -31.16
C ALA A 16 11.61 2.37 -30.54
N ALA A 17 11.18 1.12 -30.71
CA ALA A 17 10.56 0.44 -29.58
C ALA A 17 11.65 0.40 -28.51
N ALA A 18 11.81 1.52 -27.81
CA ALA A 18 12.13 1.46 -26.41
C ALA A 18 11.00 0.60 -25.85
N LEU A 19 11.24 -0.71 -25.80
CA LEU A 19 10.88 -1.48 -24.63
C LEU A 19 11.28 -0.55 -23.50
N ALA A 20 10.31 0.17 -22.95
CA ALA A 20 10.45 0.64 -21.60
C ALA A 20 10.63 -0.67 -20.85
N SER A 21 11.89 -1.10 -20.68
CA SER A 21 12.30 -1.75 -19.46
C SER A 21 11.54 -0.98 -18.39
N PRO A 22 10.69 -1.62 -17.56
CA PRO A 22 9.99 -0.89 -16.51
C PRO A 22 11.06 -0.08 -15.80
N ALA A 23 11.09 1.21 -16.12
CA ALA A 23 12.21 2.05 -15.78
C ALA A 23 12.20 2.08 -14.27
N LEU A 24 13.37 2.15 -13.66
CA LEU A 24 13.50 2.34 -12.22
C LEU A 24 12.87 3.70 -11.88
N ARG A 25 11.54 3.77 -11.82
CA ARG A 25 10.79 4.97 -11.45
C ARG A 25 11.09 5.18 -9.98
N ALA A 26 11.37 6.42 -9.61
CA ALA A 26 11.52 6.77 -8.22
C ALA A 26 10.25 6.38 -7.45
N GLN A 27 10.43 5.87 -6.24
CA GLN A 27 9.36 5.74 -5.27
C GLN A 27 8.80 7.13 -4.99
N SER A 28 7.52 7.33 -5.31
CA SER A 28 6.86 8.62 -5.09
C SER A 28 5.37 8.42 -4.88
N PHE A 29 4.80 9.23 -3.99
CA PHE A 29 3.37 9.45 -3.94
C PHE A 29 2.92 10.15 -5.23
N VAL A 30 1.88 9.62 -5.86
CA VAL A 30 1.32 10.15 -7.13
C VAL A 30 0.04 10.92 -6.84
N GLN A 31 -0.91 10.29 -6.15
CA GLN A 31 -2.20 10.90 -5.79
C GLN A 31 -2.90 10.14 -4.66
N GLY A 32 -3.92 10.76 -4.08
CA GLY A 32 -4.84 10.10 -3.18
C GLY A 32 -6.21 10.77 -3.17
N ASN A 33 -7.24 10.01 -2.81
CA ASN A 33 -8.61 10.51 -2.64
C ASN A 33 -9.34 9.71 -1.56
N SER A 34 -10.49 10.18 -1.08
CA SER A 34 -11.30 9.43 -0.12
C SER A 34 -12.79 9.65 -0.30
N SER A 35 -13.57 8.76 0.32
CA SER A 35 -15.00 8.93 0.50
C SER A 35 -15.40 8.39 1.87
N VAL A 36 -16.36 9.08 2.47
CA VAL A 36 -16.95 8.73 3.77
C VAL A 36 -18.47 8.74 3.65
N ALA A 37 -19.14 7.90 4.43
CA ALA A 37 -20.59 7.91 4.55
C ALA A 37 -20.98 7.64 6.01
N PRO A 38 -22.14 8.10 6.50
CA PRO A 38 -22.61 7.74 7.85
C PRO A 38 -22.97 6.25 7.96
N SER A 39 -23.49 5.65 6.88
CA SER A 39 -23.65 4.21 6.74
C SER A 39 -23.72 3.84 5.26
N ALA A 40 -23.09 2.73 4.86
CA ALA A 40 -23.15 2.25 3.47
C ALA A 40 -22.78 0.77 3.34
N THR A 41 -23.43 0.07 2.40
CA THR A 41 -22.99 -1.25 1.92
C THR A 41 -21.90 -1.13 0.84
N THR A 42 -21.85 0.00 0.13
CA THR A 42 -20.87 0.23 -0.93
C THR A 42 -20.30 1.65 -0.81
N VAL A 43 -18.99 1.78 -0.94
CA VAL A 43 -18.29 3.08 -1.00
C VAL A 43 -17.46 3.11 -2.27
N VAL A 44 -17.58 4.21 -3.02
CA VAL A 44 -16.86 4.42 -4.28
C VAL A 44 -15.89 5.60 -4.11
N VAL A 45 -14.65 5.42 -4.57
CA VAL A 45 -13.62 6.45 -4.58
C VAL A 45 -12.92 6.47 -5.94
N THR A 46 -12.90 7.64 -6.59
CA THR A 46 -12.34 7.80 -7.93
C THR A 46 -10.94 8.42 -7.87
N TYR A 47 -10.00 7.84 -8.61
CA TYR A 47 -8.70 8.48 -8.86
C TYR A 47 -8.88 9.66 -9.81
N THR A 48 -8.48 10.86 -9.37
CA THR A 48 -8.75 12.10 -10.11
C THR A 48 -7.75 12.34 -11.24
N GLN A 49 -6.50 11.88 -11.09
CA GLN A 49 -5.46 11.97 -12.11
C GLN A 49 -5.33 10.66 -12.88
N ALA A 50 -4.71 10.74 -14.06
CA ALA A 50 -4.42 9.55 -14.86
C ALA A 50 -3.47 8.62 -14.09
N GLN A 51 -3.73 7.33 -14.17
CA GLN A 51 -2.91 6.27 -13.59
C GLN A 51 -1.97 5.69 -14.62
N VAL A 52 -0.76 5.34 -14.19
CA VAL A 52 0.28 4.81 -15.08
C VAL A 52 0.43 3.31 -14.88
N SER A 53 0.59 2.60 -16.00
CA SER A 53 0.85 1.15 -15.96
C SER A 53 2.09 0.83 -15.13
N GLY A 54 1.98 -0.11 -14.21
CA GLY A 54 3.10 -0.51 -13.35
C GLY A 54 3.14 0.16 -11.98
N ASP A 55 2.34 1.21 -11.75
CA ASP A 55 2.21 1.81 -10.43
C ASP A 55 1.42 0.88 -9.49
N LEU A 56 1.31 1.28 -8.22
CA LEU A 56 0.66 0.49 -7.17
C LEU A 56 -0.44 1.33 -6.51
N ASN A 57 -1.65 0.78 -6.48
CA ASN A 57 -2.77 1.34 -5.74
C ASN A 57 -2.81 0.77 -4.32
N ILE A 58 -3.12 1.61 -3.34
CA ILE A 58 -3.40 1.23 -1.95
C ILE A 58 -4.83 1.67 -1.62
N VAL A 59 -5.57 0.82 -0.92
CA VAL A 59 -6.92 1.11 -0.45
C VAL A 59 -7.00 0.80 1.05
N VAL A 60 -7.11 1.85 1.86
CA VAL A 60 -7.38 1.73 3.29
C VAL A 60 -8.88 1.77 3.48
N VAL A 61 -9.43 0.76 4.15
CA VAL A 61 -10.85 0.65 4.48
C VAL A 61 -11.00 0.62 5.99
N GLY A 62 -11.55 1.68 6.55
CA GLY A 62 -11.88 1.78 7.98
C GLY A 62 -13.38 1.94 8.20
N TRP A 63 -13.93 1.35 9.27
CA TRP A 63 -15.34 1.55 9.64
C TRP A 63 -15.55 1.38 11.15
N LYS A 64 -16.65 1.94 11.65
CA LYS A 64 -16.98 2.02 13.08
C LYS A 64 -17.97 0.94 13.53
N ASP A 65 -17.74 -0.29 13.09
CA ASP A 65 -18.38 -1.50 13.62
C ASP A 65 -17.46 -2.72 13.45
N THR A 66 -17.95 -3.89 13.88
CA THR A 66 -17.23 -5.17 13.76
C THR A 66 -18.09 -6.29 13.19
N THR A 67 -19.26 -5.98 12.64
CA THR A 67 -20.23 -6.96 12.11
C THR A 67 -20.27 -6.93 10.59
N ALA A 68 -20.13 -5.74 9.97
CA ALA A 68 -19.89 -5.64 8.55
C ALA A 68 -18.46 -6.10 8.24
N THR A 69 -18.31 -6.83 7.14
CA THR A 69 -17.00 -7.26 6.63
C THR A 69 -16.85 -6.79 5.19
N VAL A 70 -15.63 -6.51 4.75
CA VAL A 70 -15.36 -6.17 3.35
C VAL A 70 -15.48 -7.45 2.50
N SER A 71 -16.49 -7.50 1.64
CA SER A 71 -16.76 -8.59 0.71
C SER A 71 -15.91 -8.48 -0.56
N SER A 72 -15.68 -7.27 -1.06
CA SER A 72 -14.85 -7.05 -2.25
C SER A 72 -14.25 -5.66 -2.30
N VAL A 73 -13.11 -5.57 -2.99
CA VAL A 73 -12.48 -4.33 -3.45
C VAL A 73 -12.18 -4.53 -4.94
N THR A 74 -12.86 -3.78 -5.79
CA THR A 74 -12.69 -3.83 -7.24
C THR A 74 -12.51 -2.43 -7.79
N ASP A 75 -12.02 -2.29 -9.01
CA ASP A 75 -12.06 -1.01 -9.70
C ASP A 75 -12.48 -1.15 -11.17
N THR A 76 -12.75 -0.03 -11.82
CA THR A 76 -13.21 0.01 -13.22
C THR A 76 -12.09 -0.25 -14.23
N ALA A 77 -10.83 -0.19 -13.81
CA ALA A 77 -9.67 -0.56 -14.62
C ALA A 77 -9.38 -2.08 -14.63
N GLY A 78 -10.06 -2.86 -13.79
CA GLY A 78 -9.91 -4.32 -13.73
C GLY A 78 -8.68 -4.77 -12.93
N ASN A 79 -8.16 -3.93 -12.04
CA ASN A 79 -7.04 -4.29 -11.19
C ASN A 79 -7.45 -5.32 -10.13
N THR A 80 -6.51 -6.19 -9.74
CA THR A 80 -6.73 -7.19 -8.69
C THR A 80 -6.22 -6.68 -7.35
N TYR A 81 -7.13 -6.53 -6.38
CA TYR A 81 -6.79 -6.08 -5.03
C TYR A 81 -6.55 -7.26 -4.08
N THR A 82 -5.41 -7.23 -3.38
CA THR A 82 -5.03 -8.20 -2.34
C THR A 82 -4.93 -7.49 -1.00
N ARG A 83 -5.29 -8.17 0.09
CA ARG A 83 -5.18 -7.60 1.44
C ARG A 83 -3.73 -7.68 1.92
N ALA A 84 -3.13 -6.55 2.30
CA ALA A 84 -1.81 -6.50 2.93
C ALA A 84 -1.89 -6.78 4.44
N VAL A 85 -2.90 -6.21 5.11
CA VAL A 85 -3.12 -6.39 6.55
C VAL A 85 -4.59 -6.24 6.92
N GLY A 86 -4.99 -6.97 7.96
CA GLY A 86 -6.29 -6.87 8.61
C GLY A 86 -7.30 -7.96 8.21
N PRO A 87 -8.56 -7.83 8.66
CA PRO A 87 -9.04 -6.72 9.47
C PRO A 87 -8.38 -6.71 10.85
N THR A 88 -7.82 -5.58 11.25
CA THR A 88 -7.49 -5.34 12.66
C THR A 88 -8.75 -4.78 13.30
N VAL A 89 -9.18 -5.41 14.38
CA VAL A 89 -10.49 -5.18 14.98
C VAL A 89 -10.33 -4.78 16.43
N LEU A 90 -10.92 -3.64 16.78
CA LEU A 90 -11.26 -3.31 18.16
C LEU A 90 -12.70 -3.73 18.41
N SER A 91 -12.87 -4.79 19.20
CA SER A 91 -14.18 -5.44 19.39
C SER A 91 -15.30 -4.45 19.73
N GLY A 92 -16.40 -4.53 18.97
CA GLY A 92 -17.59 -3.70 19.13
C GLY A 92 -17.43 -2.23 18.70
N GLN A 93 -16.27 -1.80 18.19
CA GLN A 93 -16.03 -0.39 17.90
C GLN A 93 -15.48 -0.10 16.52
N LEU A 94 -14.35 -0.68 16.14
CA LEU A 94 -13.60 -0.26 14.95
C LEU A 94 -13.03 -1.45 14.21
N SER A 95 -12.98 -1.33 12.90
CA SER A 95 -12.28 -2.27 12.03
C SER A 95 -11.51 -1.51 10.95
N GLN A 96 -10.33 -2.01 10.58
CA GLN A 96 -9.57 -1.48 9.45
C GLN A 96 -8.86 -2.58 8.67
N SER A 97 -8.74 -2.41 7.35
CA SER A 97 -7.86 -3.22 6.49
C SER A 97 -7.15 -2.35 5.47
N ILE A 98 -5.94 -2.76 5.08
CA ILE A 98 -5.21 -2.18 3.95
C ILE A 98 -5.15 -3.21 2.84
N TYR A 99 -5.61 -2.81 1.66
CA TYR A 99 -5.50 -3.57 0.42
C TYR A 99 -4.55 -2.87 -0.54
N PHE A 100 -4.05 -3.60 -1.52
CA PHE A 100 -3.25 -3.05 -2.60
C PHE A 100 -3.54 -3.75 -3.92
N ALA A 101 -3.32 -3.04 -5.03
CA ALA A 101 -3.19 -3.63 -6.36
C ALA A 101 -1.83 -3.24 -6.93
N LYS A 102 -0.99 -4.24 -7.19
CA LYS A 102 0.33 -4.09 -7.80
C LYS A 102 0.22 -4.05 -9.31
N ASN A 103 1.18 -3.42 -9.98
CA ASN A 103 1.28 -3.40 -11.45
C ASN A 103 -0.06 -3.00 -12.09
N ILE A 104 -0.62 -1.88 -11.64
CA ILE A 104 -1.95 -1.46 -12.09
C ILE A 104 -1.97 -1.23 -13.59
N ALA A 105 -3.13 -1.39 -14.21
CA ALA A 105 -3.38 -0.94 -15.56
C ALA A 105 -3.39 0.60 -15.64
N ALA A 106 -2.93 1.14 -16.77
CA ALA A 106 -3.07 2.57 -17.03
C ALA A 106 -4.55 2.94 -17.17
N ALA A 107 -4.93 4.12 -16.66
CA ALA A 107 -6.28 4.65 -16.77
C ALA A 107 -6.26 6.16 -16.97
N PRO A 108 -7.12 6.72 -17.84
CA PRO A 108 -7.32 8.18 -17.91
C PRO A 108 -7.72 8.81 -16.57
N ALA A 109 -7.52 10.12 -16.47
CA ALA A 109 -7.98 10.90 -15.34
C ALA A 109 -9.49 10.70 -15.10
N ALA A 110 -9.88 10.52 -13.84
CA ALA A 110 -11.26 10.32 -13.41
C ALA A 110 -11.99 9.08 -13.97
N SER A 111 -11.28 8.13 -14.61
CA SER A 111 -11.92 6.93 -15.18
C SER A 111 -11.77 5.67 -14.32
N ASN A 112 -10.77 5.61 -13.43
CA ASN A 112 -10.64 4.48 -12.50
C ASN A 112 -11.30 4.79 -11.15
N ALA A 113 -12.32 4.02 -10.81
CA ALA A 113 -13.07 4.15 -9.56
C ALA A 113 -13.01 2.85 -8.76
N VAL A 114 -12.44 2.92 -7.56
CA VAL A 114 -12.43 1.82 -6.59
C VAL A 114 -13.80 1.72 -5.95
N THR A 115 -14.37 0.53 -5.96
CA THR A 115 -15.62 0.17 -5.29
C THR A 115 -15.32 -0.82 -4.18
N VAL A 116 -15.57 -0.42 -2.94
CA VAL A 116 -15.51 -1.28 -1.76
C VAL A 116 -16.93 -1.71 -1.42
N THR A 117 -17.16 -3.02 -1.34
CA THR A 117 -18.47 -3.58 -0.97
C THR A 117 -18.37 -4.34 0.35
N PHE A 118 -19.30 -4.08 1.25
CA PHE A 118 -19.43 -4.73 2.55
C PHE A 118 -20.50 -5.83 2.52
N SER A 119 -20.44 -6.78 3.45
CA SER A 119 -21.42 -7.87 3.61
C SER A 119 -22.79 -7.40 4.11
N ALA A 120 -22.82 -6.24 4.76
CA ALA A 120 -23.99 -5.52 5.23
C ALA A 120 -23.64 -4.02 5.26
N SER A 121 -24.60 -3.16 5.63
CA SER A 121 -24.32 -1.74 5.77
C SER A 121 -23.31 -1.51 6.91
N ALA A 122 -22.12 -1.01 6.57
CA ALA A 122 -21.12 -0.64 7.56
C ALA A 122 -21.48 0.71 8.20
N THR A 123 -21.07 0.91 9.45
CA THR A 123 -21.23 2.18 10.18
C THR A 123 -20.04 3.08 9.93
N ALA A 124 -20.30 4.33 9.53
CA ALA A 124 -19.29 5.34 9.25
C ALA A 124 -18.09 4.83 8.40
N PRO A 125 -18.30 4.08 7.29
CA PRO A 125 -17.19 3.61 6.49
C PRO A 125 -16.41 4.79 5.89
N ASP A 126 -15.10 4.60 5.83
CA ASP A 126 -14.10 5.55 5.38
C ASP A 126 -13.11 4.80 4.48
N VAL A 127 -13.16 5.11 3.19
CA VAL A 127 -12.27 4.53 2.20
C VAL A 127 -11.31 5.60 1.72
N ARG A 128 -10.01 5.35 1.89
CA ARG A 128 -8.91 6.19 1.40
C ARG A 128 -8.12 5.42 0.36
N VAL A 129 -7.89 6.02 -0.80
CA VAL A 129 -7.12 5.44 -1.90
C VAL A 129 -5.86 6.25 -2.13
N LEU A 130 -4.76 5.57 -2.46
CA LEU A 130 -3.46 6.18 -2.79
C LEU A 130 -2.86 5.47 -3.99
N GLU A 131 -2.11 6.21 -4.79
CA GLU A 131 -1.28 5.66 -5.88
C GLU A 131 0.18 6.03 -5.62
N TYR A 132 1.06 5.04 -5.79
CA TYR A 132 2.50 5.20 -5.71
C TYR A 132 3.18 4.62 -6.93
N SER A 133 4.22 5.31 -7.41
CA SER A 133 5.09 4.79 -8.44
C SER A 133 6.33 4.13 -7.87
N GLY A 134 7.00 3.30 -8.68
CA GLY A 134 8.33 2.79 -8.38
C GLY A 134 8.38 1.62 -7.39
N LEU A 135 7.24 1.07 -6.99
CA LEU A 135 7.17 -0.11 -6.12
C LEU A 135 7.24 -1.41 -6.93
N ASP A 136 7.58 -2.52 -6.27
CA ASP A 136 7.73 -3.83 -6.90
C ASP A 136 6.40 -4.32 -7.51
N ALA A 137 6.40 -4.44 -8.84
CA ALA A 137 5.23 -4.85 -9.63
C ALA A 137 4.81 -6.31 -9.40
N ASN A 138 5.65 -7.14 -8.79
CA ASN A 138 5.48 -8.58 -8.66
C ASN A 138 5.24 -9.01 -7.22
N ASN A 139 6.03 -8.54 -6.25
CA ASN A 139 5.90 -8.94 -4.85
C ASN A 139 6.14 -7.77 -3.89
N PRO A 140 5.21 -6.78 -3.85
CA PRO A 140 5.48 -5.53 -3.16
C PRO A 140 5.44 -5.64 -1.65
N VAL A 141 4.61 -6.50 -1.03
CA VAL A 141 4.52 -6.51 0.44
C VAL A 141 5.76 -7.16 1.05
N ASP A 142 6.43 -6.46 1.97
CA ASP A 142 7.57 -7.00 2.74
C ASP A 142 7.23 -7.36 4.19
N GLY A 143 6.31 -6.61 4.78
CA GLY A 143 5.85 -6.86 6.14
C GLY A 143 4.63 -6.02 6.45
N ALA A 144 3.86 -6.44 7.44
CA ALA A 144 2.74 -5.66 7.92
C ALA A 144 2.43 -6.00 9.38
N ALA A 145 1.86 -5.04 10.09
CA ALA A 145 1.38 -5.19 11.45
C ALA A 145 0.14 -4.33 11.66
N GLY A 146 -0.63 -4.66 12.69
CA GLY A 146 -1.77 -3.85 13.09
C GLY A 146 -2.15 -4.13 14.52
N ALA A 147 -2.46 -3.07 15.25
CA ALA A 147 -2.93 -3.13 16.62
C ALA A 147 -4.13 -2.20 16.82
N SER A 148 -4.76 -2.36 17.97
CA SER A 148 -5.91 -1.56 18.37
C SER A 148 -5.87 -1.27 19.86
N GLY A 149 -6.51 -0.19 20.28
CA GLY A 149 -6.48 0.21 21.68
C GLY A 149 -7.32 1.46 21.95
N ASN A 150 -7.05 2.05 23.11
CA ASN A 150 -7.65 3.30 23.54
C ASN A 150 -6.56 4.21 24.11
N GLY A 151 -6.59 5.49 23.75
CA GLY A 151 -5.59 6.47 24.19
C GLY A 151 -5.42 7.59 23.16
N SER A 152 -4.40 8.42 23.34
CA SER A 152 -4.09 9.53 22.44
C SER A 152 -3.08 9.19 21.34
N ILE A 153 -2.41 8.04 21.43
CA ILE A 153 -1.35 7.63 20.50
C ILE A 153 -1.70 6.25 19.95
N PRO A 154 -2.31 6.16 18.76
CA PRO A 154 -2.40 4.92 18.00
C PRO A 154 -1.02 4.45 17.59
N ASP A 155 -0.78 3.16 17.68
CA ASP A 155 0.48 2.48 17.34
C ASP A 155 0.12 1.18 16.62
N SER A 156 0.71 0.94 15.45
CA SER A 156 0.44 -0.27 14.64
C SER A 156 1.03 -1.55 15.24
N GLY A 157 1.95 -1.43 16.19
CA GLY A 157 2.93 -2.44 16.48
C GLY A 157 4.00 -2.52 15.39
N ALA A 158 5.05 -3.29 15.69
CA ALA A 158 6.24 -3.37 14.86
C ALA A 158 6.05 -4.34 13.66
N ALA A 159 6.38 -3.88 12.46
CA ALA A 159 6.53 -4.68 11.26
C ALA A 159 8.01 -4.72 10.85
N ALA A 160 8.47 -5.89 10.39
CA ALA A 160 9.83 -6.03 9.84
C ALA A 160 9.86 -5.64 8.36
N THR A 161 10.92 -4.96 7.96
CA THR A 161 11.33 -4.74 6.56
C THR A 161 12.72 -5.32 6.37
N GLY A 162 12.86 -6.19 5.39
CA GLY A 162 14.13 -6.78 4.97
C GLY A 162 14.88 -5.92 3.96
N ASN A 163 14.31 -4.80 3.50
CA ASN A 163 14.81 -4.02 2.38
C ASN A 163 15.03 -2.56 2.76
N PRO A 164 16.24 -2.00 2.54
CA PRO A 164 16.60 -0.64 2.95
C PRO A 164 15.97 0.46 2.06
N THR A 165 14.86 0.19 1.39
CA THR A 165 14.19 1.12 0.46
C THR A 165 12.67 0.98 0.47
N ASP A 166 12.12 0.32 1.49
CA ASP A 166 10.68 0.10 1.57
C ASP A 166 9.93 1.42 1.80
N LEU A 167 8.73 1.48 1.23
CA LEU A 167 7.71 2.46 1.59
C LEU A 167 6.86 1.88 2.70
N LEU A 168 6.87 2.52 3.86
CA LEU A 168 5.95 2.23 4.95
C LEU A 168 4.68 3.05 4.76
N ILE A 169 3.53 2.39 4.87
CA ILE A 169 2.21 3.02 4.82
C ILE A 169 1.55 2.80 6.17
N GLY A 170 1.39 3.89 6.92
CA GLY A 170 0.65 3.93 8.17
C GLY A 170 -0.78 4.37 7.94
N ALA A 171 -1.75 3.75 8.61
CA ALA A 171 -3.13 4.20 8.55
C ALA A 171 -3.88 3.96 9.86
N SER A 172 -4.64 4.97 10.30
CA SER A 172 -5.46 4.91 11.50
C SER A 172 -6.94 5.02 11.20
N THR A 173 -7.76 4.34 11.98
CA THR A 173 -9.19 4.60 12.13
C THR A 173 -9.47 4.85 13.59
N SER A 174 -10.18 5.92 13.93
CA SER A 174 -10.44 6.28 15.32
C SER A 174 -11.87 6.76 15.57
N THR A 175 -12.24 6.80 16.84
CA THR A 175 -13.53 7.38 17.29
C THR A 175 -13.48 8.90 17.42
N THR A 176 -12.27 9.49 17.43
CA THR A 176 -12.00 10.93 17.53
C THR A 176 -11.39 11.43 16.21
N SER A 177 -10.50 12.42 16.27
CA SER A 177 -9.77 12.91 15.09
C SER A 177 -8.27 12.89 15.31
N THR A 178 -7.53 12.69 14.23
CA THR A 178 -6.06 12.77 14.21
C THR A 178 -5.62 14.22 14.08
N SER A 179 -4.65 14.64 14.89
CA SER A 179 -4.04 15.97 14.86
C SER A 179 -2.71 15.99 14.13
N SER A 180 -1.94 14.90 14.17
CA SER A 180 -0.67 14.79 13.46
C SER A 180 -0.32 13.36 13.07
N ALA A 181 0.47 13.23 12.01
CA ALA A 181 1.21 12.02 11.66
C ALA A 181 2.22 11.63 12.75
N GLY A 182 2.71 10.39 12.65
CA GLY A 182 3.81 9.86 13.46
C GLY A 182 5.13 10.55 13.16
N ALA A 183 6.09 10.40 14.06
CA ALA A 183 7.43 10.95 13.87
C ALA A 183 8.08 10.33 12.61
N SER A 184 8.66 11.16 11.74
CA SER A 184 9.26 10.76 10.45
C SER A 184 8.27 10.30 9.37
N TYR A 185 6.97 10.27 9.66
CA TYR A 185 5.92 10.03 8.69
C TYR A 185 5.38 11.34 8.13
N SER A 186 4.99 11.32 6.85
CA SER A 186 4.27 12.40 6.19
C SER A 186 2.79 12.06 6.12
N ALA A 187 1.93 12.92 6.68
CA ALA A 187 0.49 12.78 6.49
C ALA A 187 0.12 12.97 5.01
N ARG A 188 -0.47 11.94 4.39
CA ARG A 188 -1.01 12.05 3.02
C ARG A 188 -2.45 12.54 3.04
N MET A 189 -3.21 12.16 4.07
CA MET A 189 -4.60 12.57 4.19
C MET A 189 -5.12 12.37 5.61
N ILE A 190 -5.94 13.33 6.08
CA ILE A 190 -6.84 13.16 7.21
C ILE A 190 -8.25 13.40 6.68
N THR A 191 -9.14 12.42 6.81
CA THR A 191 -10.50 12.51 6.26
C THR A 191 -11.42 13.34 7.16
N ALA A 192 -12.63 13.65 6.68
CA ALA A 192 -13.66 14.29 7.49
C ALA A 192 -14.07 13.47 8.74
N ASN A 193 -13.85 12.15 8.72
CA ASN A 193 -14.04 11.29 9.90
C ASN A 193 -12.84 11.33 10.87
N GLY A 194 -11.79 12.08 10.56
CA GLY A 194 -10.59 12.24 11.39
C GLY A 194 -9.57 11.11 11.26
N ASN A 195 -9.74 10.23 10.27
CA ASN A 195 -8.89 9.06 10.07
C ASN A 195 -7.68 9.41 9.18
N LEU A 196 -6.51 8.88 9.52
CA LEU A 196 -5.23 9.22 8.87
C LEU A 196 -4.80 8.14 7.88
N VAL A 197 -4.16 8.55 6.79
CA VAL A 197 -3.13 7.74 6.11
C VAL A 197 -1.87 8.58 5.92
N GLU A 198 -0.73 7.94 6.15
CA GLU A 198 0.61 8.53 6.16
C GLU A 198 1.63 7.58 5.55
N ASP A 199 2.80 8.09 5.21
CA ASP A 199 3.88 7.28 4.67
C ASP A 199 5.28 7.70 5.14
N GLN A 200 6.21 6.77 5.03
CA GLN A 200 7.63 6.98 5.27
C GLN A 200 8.44 6.09 4.31
N ALA A 201 9.38 6.67 3.57
CA ALA A 201 10.41 5.90 2.88
C ALA A 201 11.56 5.61 3.84
N VAL A 202 11.96 4.34 3.97
CA VAL A 202 13.09 3.96 4.83
C VAL A 202 14.38 3.77 4.03
N SER A 203 15.51 3.91 4.72
CA SER A 203 16.86 3.76 4.16
C SER A 203 17.64 2.57 4.75
N THR A 204 17.02 1.82 5.68
CA THR A 204 17.63 0.69 6.38
C THR A 204 16.60 -0.42 6.58
N ALA A 205 17.03 -1.67 6.44
CA ALA A 205 16.23 -2.80 6.91
C ALA A 205 16.14 -2.77 8.44
N GLY A 206 15.02 -3.21 9.00
CA GLY A 206 14.77 -3.11 10.43
C GLY A 206 13.32 -3.38 10.79
N SER A 207 12.93 -2.98 12.00
CA SER A 207 11.55 -3.04 12.44
C SER A 207 11.02 -1.63 12.69
N TYR A 208 9.82 -1.37 12.19
CA TYR A 208 9.18 -0.07 12.24
C TYR A 208 7.72 -0.20 12.65
N ASP A 209 7.25 0.77 13.42
CA ASP A 209 5.86 0.99 13.78
C ASP A 209 5.39 2.34 13.21
N ALA A 210 4.13 2.40 12.79
CA ALA A 210 3.47 3.65 12.43
C ALA A 210 2.68 4.13 13.64
N THR A 211 2.83 5.41 13.98
CA THR A 211 2.12 6.05 15.09
C THR A 211 1.37 7.28 14.61
N SER A 212 0.41 7.76 15.38
CA SER A 212 -0.19 9.08 15.13
C SER A 212 -0.57 9.75 16.44
N THR A 213 -0.99 11.02 16.40
CA THR A 213 -1.53 11.71 17.58
C THR A 213 -2.99 12.05 17.35
N LEU A 214 -3.86 11.72 18.30
CA LEU A 214 -5.27 12.11 18.30
C LEU A 214 -5.46 13.44 19.03
N SER A 215 -6.41 14.25 18.56
CA SER A 215 -6.80 15.53 19.18
C SER A 215 -7.38 15.36 20.59
N SER A 216 -7.90 14.18 20.89
CA SER A 216 -8.37 13.75 22.21
C SER A 216 -8.23 12.23 22.33
N PRO A 217 -8.02 11.66 23.53
CA PRO A 217 -7.98 10.21 23.69
C PRO A 217 -9.26 9.54 23.18
N GLY A 218 -9.12 8.39 22.52
CA GLY A 218 -10.23 7.64 21.98
C GLY A 218 -9.85 6.24 21.59
N SER A 219 -10.85 5.46 21.19
CA SER A 219 -10.66 4.14 20.60
C SER A 219 -10.01 4.28 19.22
N TRP A 220 -9.03 3.42 18.92
CA TRP A 220 -8.27 3.45 17.67
C TRP A 220 -7.91 2.05 17.16
N VAL A 221 -7.74 1.96 15.84
CA VAL A 221 -7.03 0.91 15.12
C VAL A 221 -5.92 1.59 14.32
N MET A 222 -4.71 1.04 14.36
CA MET A 222 -3.57 1.50 13.58
C MET A 222 -2.95 0.31 12.86
N GLN A 223 -2.56 0.51 11.60
CA GLN A 223 -1.93 -0.51 10.77
C GLN A 223 -0.73 0.09 10.05
N ILE A 224 0.26 -0.76 9.80
CA ILE A 224 1.41 -0.47 8.94
C ILE A 224 1.54 -1.58 7.89
N ALA A 225 1.87 -1.21 6.66
CA ALA A 225 2.30 -2.12 5.60
C ALA A 225 3.56 -1.58 4.92
N ALA A 226 4.58 -2.42 4.79
CA ALA A 226 5.83 -2.12 4.09
C ALA A 226 5.77 -2.63 2.65
N PHE A 227 6.12 -1.77 1.69
CA PHE A 227 6.12 -2.05 0.27
C PHE A 227 7.51 -1.87 -0.36
N LYS A 228 8.01 -2.93 -1.00
CA LYS A 228 9.31 -2.97 -1.68
C LYS A 228 9.38 -2.01 -2.85
N LEU A 229 10.54 -1.39 -3.00
CA LEU A 229 10.92 -0.69 -4.22
C LEU A 229 11.11 -1.67 -5.38
N ALA A 230 10.80 -1.24 -6.61
CA ALA A 230 11.13 -1.99 -7.81
C ALA A 230 12.63 -2.25 -7.91
N GLY A 231 13.01 -3.51 -8.13
CA GLY A 231 14.41 -3.91 -8.26
C GLY A 231 15.19 -3.96 -6.94
N ALA A 232 14.51 -3.92 -5.79
CA ALA A 232 15.13 -4.21 -4.51
C ALA A 232 15.81 -5.61 -4.57
N PRO A 233 17.08 -5.74 -4.14
CA PRO A 233 17.71 -7.05 -4.01
C PRO A 233 16.86 -7.94 -3.11
N PRO A 234 16.76 -9.25 -3.37
CA PRO A 234 16.05 -10.14 -2.46
C PRO A 234 16.65 -10.01 -1.05
N ALA A 235 15.79 -10.02 -0.03
CA ALA A 235 16.22 -10.03 1.36
C ALA A 235 17.22 -11.18 1.58
N PRO A 236 18.27 -10.99 2.41
CA PRO A 236 19.20 -12.07 2.72
C PRO A 236 18.44 -13.28 3.26
N SER A 237 18.63 -14.44 2.63
CA SER A 237 18.11 -15.71 3.14
C SER A 237 19.16 -16.40 3.99
N ALA A 238 18.73 -17.14 5.01
CA ALA A 238 19.62 -18.04 5.73
C ALA A 238 20.22 -19.05 4.73
N PRO A 239 21.53 -19.33 4.77
CA PRO A 239 22.13 -20.29 3.86
C PRO A 239 21.53 -21.68 4.09
N ALA A 240 20.84 -22.22 3.10
CA ALA A 240 20.17 -23.53 3.20
C ALA A 240 21.13 -24.73 3.11
N ASN A 241 22.39 -24.49 2.73
CA ASN A 241 23.38 -25.53 2.46
C ASN A 241 24.47 -25.63 3.53
N LEU A 242 24.26 -25.04 4.71
CA LEU A 242 25.22 -25.18 5.82
C LEU A 242 24.99 -26.50 6.54
N THR A 243 26.03 -27.33 6.57
CA THR A 243 26.12 -28.54 7.37
C THR A 243 27.05 -28.29 8.55
N ALA A 244 26.59 -28.57 9.77
CA ALA A 244 27.40 -28.51 10.97
C ALA A 244 27.87 -29.92 11.33
N SER A 245 29.19 -30.13 11.35
CA SER A 245 29.78 -31.41 11.80
C SER A 245 30.66 -31.17 13.02
N ALA A 246 30.46 -31.95 14.08
CA ALA A 246 31.33 -31.89 15.26
C ALA A 246 32.70 -32.48 14.94
N VAL A 247 33.76 -31.69 15.12
CA VAL A 247 35.15 -32.12 14.93
C VAL A 247 35.78 -32.53 16.25
N SER A 248 35.40 -31.87 17.35
CA SER A 248 35.79 -32.22 18.72
C SER A 248 34.80 -31.69 19.75
N SER A 249 35.03 -31.97 21.04
CA SER A 249 34.22 -31.43 22.15
C SER A 249 34.26 -29.90 22.28
N SER A 250 35.14 -29.23 21.54
CA SER A 250 35.26 -27.76 21.52
C SER A 250 35.25 -27.16 20.10
N GLN A 251 34.97 -27.96 19.06
CA GLN A 251 35.03 -27.51 17.67
C GLN A 251 33.91 -28.09 16.80
N ILE A 252 33.23 -27.22 16.05
CA ILE A 252 32.27 -27.54 14.99
C ILE A 252 32.86 -27.02 13.67
N ASN A 253 32.72 -27.80 12.60
CA ASN A 253 32.95 -27.34 11.24
C ASN A 253 31.62 -26.94 10.59
N LEU A 254 31.64 -25.86 9.82
CA LEU A 254 30.52 -25.38 9.02
C LEU A 254 30.95 -25.42 7.56
N SER A 255 30.25 -26.19 6.73
CA SER A 255 30.48 -26.28 5.27
C SER A 255 29.17 -26.23 4.51
#